data_AF-A0A5D4RKP0-F1
#
_entry.id   AF-A0A5D4RKP0-F1
#
_cell.length_a   1.000
_cell.length_b   1.000
_cell.length_c   1.000
_cell.angle_alpha   90.00
_cell.angle_beta   90.00
_cell.angle_gamma   90.00
#
_symmetry.space_group_name_H-M   'P 1'
#
loop_
_entity.id
_entity.type
_entity.pdbx_description
1 polymer ?
#
loop_
_entity_poly.entity_id
_entity_poly.type
_entity_poly.pdbx_seq_one_letter_code
_entity_poly.pdbx_strand_id
1 'polypeptide(L)'
;MYPQIITYLLTFIKYQDQILRTLLTLLIGKNMFDKPKEQPVNQPYRKLQVDDLPVIETLQKLDYKVLLSEYSEQKGKPMKPVRRHANTKTSVPSNVICPKCGAPGDYLYANNGGKGQYQCKVCACVFNQKNQFSKEVILKCPHCLKTLEKVKERKDFDVYKCKNNACT
;
A
#
# COMPACT_ATOMS: atom_id res chain seq x y z
N MET A 1 65.12 41.23 30.39
CA MET A 1 64.86 40.45 29.15
C MET A 1 65.34 38.99 29.25
N TYR A 2 66.61 38.73 29.57
CA TYR A 2 67.15 37.37 29.73
C TYR A 2 66.39 36.41 30.68
N PRO A 3 65.95 36.79 31.89
CA PRO A 3 65.27 35.85 32.79
C PRO A 3 63.90 35.40 32.28
N GLN A 4 63.18 36.26 31.54
CA GLN A 4 61.89 35.92 30.94
C GLN A 4 62.02 34.93 29.77
N ILE A 5 63.13 35.02 29.02
CA ILE A 5 63.43 34.07 27.94
C ILE A 5 63.79 32.71 28.53
N ILE A 6 64.60 32.68 29.60
CA ILE A 6 64.97 31.43 30.29
C ILE A 6 63.74 30.74 30.87
N THR A 7 62.83 31.47 31.54
CA THR A 7 61.60 30.87 32.07
C THR A 7 60.69 30.35 30.96
N TYR A 8 60.56 31.06 29.84
CA TYR A 8 59.81 30.61 28.68
C TYR A 8 60.39 29.32 28.06
N LEU A 9 61.71 29.23 27.92
CA LEU A 9 62.34 28.01 27.40
C LEU A 9 62.15 26.83 28.35
N LEU A 10 62.23 27.04 29.67
CA LEU A 10 61.98 25.99 30.65
C LEU A 10 60.53 25.51 30.65
N THR A 11 59.55 26.41 30.49
CA THR A 11 58.13 25.99 30.36
C THR A 11 57.91 25.23 29.06
N PHE A 12 58.55 25.64 27.96
CA PHE A 12 58.47 24.95 26.69
C PHE A 12 59.06 23.54 26.75
N ILE A 13 60.23 23.36 27.38
CA ILE A 13 60.85 22.04 27.58
C ILE A 13 59.93 21.13 28.41
N LYS A 14 59.32 21.64 29.48
CA LYS A 14 58.36 20.87 30.30
C LYS A 14 57.14 20.44 29.50
N TYR A 15 56.63 21.32 28.64
CA TYR A 15 55.51 21.01 27.77
C TYR A 15 55.87 19.93 26.74
N GLN A 16 57.06 20.02 26.14
CA GLN A 16 57.58 19.00 25.21
C GLN A 16 57.76 17.63 25.90
N ASP A 17 58.27 17.59 27.13
CA ASP A 17 58.39 16.35 27.91
C ASP A 17 57.02 15.71 28.17
N GLN A 18 56.00 16.51 28.50
CA GLN A 18 54.63 16.03 28.70
C GLN A 18 54.05 15.43 27.41
N ILE A 19 54.27 16.06 26.26
CA ILE A 19 53.84 15.53 24.96
C ILE A 19 54.55 14.19 24.69
N LEU A 20 55.87 14.13 24.87
CA LEU A 20 56.65 12.91 24.63
C LEU A 20 56.16 11.75 25.50
N ARG A 21 55.93 11.96 26.80
CA ARG A 21 55.36 10.95 27.70
C ARG A 21 54.00 10.45 27.22
N THR A 22 53.12 11.37 26.80
CA THR A 22 51.77 11.04 26.32
C THR A 22 51.82 10.23 25.03
N LEU A 23 52.71 10.58 24.10
CA LEU A 23 52.88 9.82 22.86
C LEU A 23 53.44 8.43 23.12
N LEU A 24 54.39 8.30 24.07
CA LEU A 24 54.97 7.02 24.46
C LEU A 24 53.91 6.08 25.06
N THR A 25 53.04 6.58 25.95
CA THR A 25 51.97 5.77 26.54
C THR A 25 50.93 5.33 25.51
N LEU A 26 50.58 6.19 24.55
CA LEU A 26 49.66 5.83 23.45
C LEU A 26 50.25 4.78 22.50
N LEU A 27 51.56 4.87 22.23
CA LEU A 27 52.25 3.94 21.33
C LEU A 27 52.39 2.55 21.96
N ILE A 28 52.72 2.48 23.25
CA ILE A 28 52.83 1.22 23.98
C ILE A 28 51.44 0.64 24.27
N GLY A 29 50.50 1.45 24.78
CA GLY A 29 49.18 0.99 25.21
C GLY A 29 48.32 0.34 24.10
N LYS A 30 48.51 0.73 22.84
CA LYS A 30 47.78 0.12 21.70
C LYS A 30 48.25 -1.30 21.36
N ASN A 31 49.50 -1.63 21.66
CA ASN A 31 50.10 -2.92 21.30
C ASN A 31 50.20 -3.89 22.49
N MET A 32 49.87 -3.45 23.70
CA MET A 32 49.97 -4.27 24.94
C MET A 32 48.84 -5.29 25.08
N PHE A 33 47.75 -5.14 24.34
CA PHE A 33 46.59 -6.03 24.43
C PHE A 33 46.45 -6.79 23.11
N ASP A 34 46.59 -8.11 23.19
CA ASP A 34 46.22 -8.99 22.09
C ASP A 34 44.72 -8.77 21.78
N LYS A 35 44.39 -8.67 20.49
CA LYS A 35 42.99 -8.67 20.09
C LYS A 35 42.35 -9.97 20.58
N PRO A 36 41.14 -9.94 21.17
CA PRO A 36 40.44 -11.16 21.53
C PRO A 36 40.32 -12.04 20.29
N LYS A 37 40.63 -13.33 20.42
CA LYS A 37 40.48 -14.29 19.32
C LYS A 37 38.99 -14.39 18.99
N GLU A 38 38.57 -13.79 17.88
CA GLU A 38 37.23 -13.93 17.36
C GLU A 38 37.02 -15.39 16.95
N GLN A 39 36.24 -16.14 17.74
CA GLN A 39 35.80 -17.47 17.34
C GLN A 39 34.69 -17.31 16.29
N PRO A 40 34.71 -18.11 15.21
CA PRO A 40 33.64 -18.06 14.23
C PRO A 40 32.32 -18.46 14.91
N VAL A 41 31.37 -17.52 14.97
CA VAL A 41 30.04 -17.80 15.48
C VAL A 41 29.25 -18.50 14.37
N ASN A 42 28.88 -19.76 14.60
CA ASN A 42 27.98 -20.47 13.70
C ASN A 42 26.54 -19.94 13.88
N GLN A 43 26.25 -18.79 13.28
CA GLN A 43 24.90 -18.23 13.23
C GLN A 43 24.17 -18.84 12.03
N PRO A 44 23.14 -19.68 12.23
CA PRO A 44 22.40 -20.24 11.12
C PRO A 44 21.71 -19.12 10.33
N TYR A 45 21.77 -19.20 9.00
CA TYR A 45 21.02 -18.29 8.15
C TYR A 45 19.53 -18.36 8.44
N ARG A 46 18.85 -17.21 8.35
CA ARG A 46 17.39 -17.17 8.40
C ARG A 46 16.85 -18.00 7.24
N LYS A 47 16.02 -18.99 7.57
CA LYS A 47 15.33 -19.80 6.55
C LYS A 47 14.45 -18.89 5.68
N LEU A 48 14.39 -19.19 4.39
CA LEU A 48 13.47 -18.52 3.47
C LEU A 48 12.04 -18.68 3.99
N GLN A 49 11.37 -17.55 4.23
CA GLN A 49 9.96 -17.50 4.58
C GLN A 49 9.23 -16.85 3.42
N VAL A 50 8.25 -17.58 2.87
CA VAL A 50 7.39 -17.08 1.79
C VAL A 50 6.10 -16.55 2.43
N ASP A 51 5.63 -15.40 1.98
CA ASP A 51 4.37 -14.83 2.44
C ASP A 51 3.18 -15.69 1.99
N ASP A 52 2.12 -15.72 2.80
CA ASP A 52 0.88 -16.39 2.44
C ASP A 52 0.26 -15.76 1.17
N LEU A 53 -0.28 -16.60 0.31
CA LEU A 53 -0.92 -16.15 -0.93
C LEU A 53 -2.19 -15.34 -0.62
N PRO A 54 -2.48 -14.29 -1.41
CA PRO A 54 -3.69 -13.51 -1.23
C PRO A 54 -4.95 -14.34 -1.54
N VAL A 55 -6.03 -14.03 -0.83
CA VAL A 55 -7.34 -14.62 -1.11
C VAL A 55 -7.93 -13.93 -2.33
N ILE A 56 -8.21 -14.70 -3.38
CA ILE A 56 -8.80 -14.24 -4.63
C ILE A 56 -10.32 -14.24 -4.48
N GLU A 57 -10.92 -13.06 -4.40
CA GLU A 57 -12.37 -12.89 -4.41
C GLU A 57 -12.85 -12.48 -5.80
N THR A 58 -13.63 -13.34 -6.43
CA THR A 58 -14.27 -13.06 -7.72
C THR A 58 -15.56 -12.29 -7.50
N LEU A 59 -15.78 -11.24 -8.28
CA LEU A 59 -17.04 -10.52 -8.23
C LEU A 59 -18.18 -11.38 -8.80
N GLN A 60 -19.21 -11.61 -7.99
CA GLN A 60 -20.39 -12.36 -8.42
C GLN A 60 -21.12 -11.60 -9.53
N LYS A 61 -21.15 -12.19 -10.73
CA LYS A 61 -21.99 -11.74 -11.84
C LYS A 61 -23.42 -12.22 -11.59
N LEU A 62 -24.35 -11.30 -11.56
CA LEU A 62 -25.79 -11.54 -11.46
C LEU A 62 -26.43 -11.43 -12.85
N ASP A 63 -27.65 -11.90 -13.00
CA ASP A 63 -28.47 -11.67 -14.19
C ASP A 63 -29.65 -10.74 -13.84
N TYR A 64 -29.73 -9.60 -14.51
CA TYR A 64 -30.80 -8.64 -14.30
C TYR A 64 -32.18 -9.23 -14.59
N LYS A 65 -32.31 -10.18 -15.53
CA LYS A 65 -33.61 -10.78 -15.87
C LYS A 65 -34.16 -11.58 -14.69
N VAL A 66 -33.29 -12.35 -14.04
CA VAL A 66 -33.63 -13.12 -12.83
C VAL A 66 -33.99 -12.18 -11.68
N LEU A 67 -33.20 -11.11 -11.48
CA LEU A 67 -33.51 -10.12 -10.44
C LEU A 67 -34.85 -9.40 -10.68
N LEU A 68 -35.22 -9.18 -11.95
CA LEU A 68 -36.51 -8.59 -12.30
C LEU A 68 -37.68 -9.56 -12.03
N SER A 69 -37.52 -10.85 -12.32
CA SER A 69 -38.55 -11.86 -12.02
C SER A 69 -38.74 -12.03 -10.51
N GLU A 70 -37.64 -12.18 -9.76
CA GLU A 70 -37.67 -12.27 -8.29
C GLU A 70 -38.35 -11.05 -7.65
N TYR A 71 -38.01 -9.84 -8.13
CA TYR A 71 -38.66 -8.62 -7.67
C TYR A 71 -40.17 -8.64 -7.93
N SER A 72 -40.58 -9.08 -9.13
CA SER A 72 -41.98 -9.10 -9.53
C SER A 72 -42.81 -10.09 -8.71
N GLU A 73 -42.24 -11.25 -8.37
CA GLU A 73 -42.85 -12.26 -7.51
C GLU A 73 -43.00 -11.74 -6.07
N GLN A 74 -41.95 -11.13 -5.52
CA GLN A 74 -41.95 -10.62 -4.15
C GLN A 74 -42.88 -9.40 -3.94
N LYS A 75 -43.01 -8.53 -4.95
CA LYS A 75 -43.76 -7.26 -4.84
C LYS A 75 -45.10 -7.28 -5.59
N GLY A 76 -45.39 -8.34 -6.34
CA GLY A 76 -46.58 -8.46 -7.20
C GLY A 76 -46.66 -7.44 -8.33
N LYS A 77 -45.56 -6.73 -8.65
CA LYS A 77 -45.50 -5.66 -9.66
C LYS A 77 -44.16 -5.66 -10.38
N PRO A 78 -44.13 -5.46 -11.71
CA PRO A 78 -42.89 -5.41 -12.46
C PRO A 78 -42.10 -4.14 -12.16
N MET A 79 -40.78 -4.27 -12.09
CA MET A 79 -39.89 -3.14 -11.86
C MET A 79 -39.77 -2.30 -13.14
N LYS A 80 -40.29 -1.07 -13.07
CA LYS A 80 -40.25 -0.14 -14.21
C LYS A 80 -38.83 0.39 -14.45
N PRO A 81 -38.46 0.71 -15.70
CA PRO A 81 -37.25 1.48 -16.00
C PRO A 81 -37.18 2.83 -15.28
N VAL A 82 -36.02 3.47 -15.33
CA VAL A 82 -35.82 4.80 -14.76
C VAL A 82 -36.61 5.84 -15.57
N ARG A 83 -37.55 6.52 -14.92
CA ARG A 83 -38.27 7.65 -15.53
C ARG A 83 -37.39 8.89 -15.48
N ARG A 84 -37.00 9.42 -16.64
CA ARG A 84 -36.22 10.67 -16.76
C ARG A 84 -37.18 11.85 -16.92
N HIS A 85 -36.88 12.99 -16.30
CA HIS A 85 -37.67 14.21 -16.47
C HIS A 85 -37.27 14.89 -17.79
N ALA A 86 -38.23 15.54 -18.47
CA ALA A 86 -37.98 16.19 -19.77
C ALA A 86 -36.86 17.24 -19.71
N ASN A 87 -36.69 17.90 -18.56
CA ASN A 87 -35.66 18.94 -18.35
C ASN A 87 -34.30 18.40 -17.89
N THR A 88 -34.13 17.08 -17.83
CA THR A 88 -32.87 16.47 -17.39
C THR A 88 -31.82 16.57 -18.51
N LYS A 89 -30.81 17.44 -18.32
CA LYS A 89 -29.67 17.59 -19.25
C LYS A 89 -28.75 16.36 -19.30
N THR A 90 -28.81 15.51 -18.28
CA THR A 90 -27.91 14.37 -18.12
C THR A 90 -28.58 13.07 -18.56
N SER A 91 -28.16 12.52 -19.70
CA SER A 91 -28.60 11.21 -20.16
C SER A 91 -27.54 10.14 -19.91
N VAL A 92 -27.99 8.92 -19.61
CA VAL A 92 -27.09 7.75 -19.60
C VAL A 92 -26.99 7.26 -21.06
N PRO A 93 -25.78 7.10 -21.61
CA PRO A 93 -25.62 6.56 -22.96
C PRO A 93 -26.19 5.14 -23.06
N SER A 94 -26.79 4.80 -24.21
CA SER A 94 -27.39 3.47 -24.45
C SER A 94 -26.39 2.31 -24.37
N ASN A 95 -25.12 2.59 -24.64
CA ASN A 95 -24.03 1.60 -24.57
C ASN A 95 -23.59 1.27 -23.12
N VAL A 96 -24.13 1.93 -22.10
CA VAL A 96 -23.75 1.66 -20.71
C VAL A 96 -24.61 0.53 -20.14
N ILE A 97 -23.92 -0.52 -19.69
CA ILE A 97 -24.52 -1.70 -19.07
C ILE A 97 -24.01 -1.82 -17.63
N CYS A 98 -24.86 -2.28 -16.71
CA CYS A 98 -24.42 -2.58 -15.35
C CYS A 98 -23.40 -3.73 -15.36
N PRO A 99 -22.18 -3.51 -14.85
CA PRO A 99 -21.15 -4.55 -14.81
C PRO A 99 -21.46 -5.69 -13.82
N LYS A 100 -22.30 -5.46 -12.81
CA LYS A 100 -22.66 -6.49 -11.82
C LYS A 100 -23.77 -7.42 -12.31
N CYS A 101 -24.84 -6.86 -12.88
CA CYS A 101 -26.03 -7.65 -13.27
C CYS A 101 -26.36 -7.65 -14.78
N GLY A 102 -25.64 -6.89 -15.60
CA GLY A 102 -25.94 -6.79 -17.03
C GLY A 102 -27.15 -5.92 -17.39
N ALA A 103 -27.73 -5.17 -16.44
CA ALA A 103 -28.90 -4.32 -16.72
C ALA A 103 -28.55 -3.20 -17.73
N PRO A 104 -29.42 -2.93 -18.73
CA PRO A 104 -29.17 -1.91 -19.74
C PRO A 104 -29.33 -0.49 -19.18
N GLY A 105 -28.90 0.51 -19.96
CA GLY A 105 -28.92 1.94 -19.60
C GLY A 105 -30.27 2.48 -19.14
N ASP A 106 -31.38 1.84 -19.51
CA ASP A 106 -32.74 2.21 -19.09
C ASP A 106 -33.00 1.99 -17.59
N TYR A 107 -32.24 1.09 -16.96
CA TYR A 107 -32.31 0.81 -15.53
C TYR A 107 -31.21 1.54 -14.73
N LEU A 108 -30.49 2.48 -15.36
CA LEU A 108 -29.39 3.20 -14.72
C LEU A 108 -29.75 4.66 -14.43
N TYR A 109 -29.39 5.10 -13.23
CA TYR A 109 -29.35 6.51 -12.85
C TYR A 109 -27.99 7.10 -13.16
N ALA A 110 -27.96 8.35 -13.64
CA ALA A 110 -26.75 9.16 -13.65
C ALA A 110 -26.50 9.71 -12.24
N ASN A 111 -25.64 9.02 -11.49
CA ASN A 111 -25.26 9.42 -10.14
C ASN A 111 -24.25 10.58 -10.23
N ASN A 112 -24.32 11.59 -9.36
CA ASN A 112 -23.54 12.85 -9.44
C ASN A 112 -23.79 13.75 -10.66
N GLY A 113 -25.03 13.83 -11.16
CA GLY A 113 -25.41 14.88 -12.11
C GLY A 113 -24.69 14.85 -13.47
N GLY A 114 -24.15 13.69 -13.87
CA GLY A 114 -23.47 13.50 -15.16
C GLY A 114 -21.95 13.49 -15.10
N LYS A 115 -21.36 13.52 -13.90
CA LYS A 115 -19.90 13.40 -13.71
C LYS A 115 -19.38 11.94 -13.85
N GLY A 116 -20.04 11.12 -14.68
CA GLY A 116 -19.59 9.78 -15.07
C GLY A 116 -19.85 8.64 -14.08
N GLN A 117 -20.52 8.88 -12.94
CA GLN A 117 -20.94 7.81 -12.03
C GLN A 117 -22.37 7.35 -12.38
N TYR A 118 -22.62 6.05 -12.30
CA TYR A 118 -23.92 5.44 -12.56
C TYR A 118 -24.34 4.58 -11.38
N GLN A 119 -25.64 4.52 -11.11
CA GLN A 119 -26.23 3.63 -10.11
C GLN A 119 -27.29 2.75 -10.76
N CYS A 120 -27.15 1.44 -10.62
CA CYS A 120 -28.13 0.49 -11.13
C CYS A 120 -29.35 0.44 -10.23
N LYS A 121 -30.54 0.61 -10.80
CA LYS A 121 -31.81 0.47 -10.09
C LYS A 121 -32.07 -0.98 -9.65
N VAL A 122 -31.64 -1.96 -10.45
CA VAL A 122 -31.92 -3.39 -10.23
C VAL A 122 -31.08 -3.97 -9.08
N CYS A 123 -29.75 -3.83 -9.14
CA CYS A 123 -28.83 -4.45 -8.18
C CYS A 123 -28.19 -3.46 -7.19
N ALA A 124 -28.61 -2.19 -7.22
CA ALA A 124 -28.08 -1.08 -6.42
C ALA A 124 -26.57 -0.80 -6.61
N CYS A 125 -25.89 -1.47 -7.55
CA CYS A 125 -24.46 -1.30 -7.79
C CYS A 125 -24.15 0.11 -8.32
N VAL A 126 -23.16 0.76 -7.71
CA VAL A 126 -22.62 2.05 -8.13
C VAL A 126 -21.30 1.82 -8.86
N PHE A 127 -21.16 2.38 -10.06
CA PHE A 127 -19.97 2.20 -10.89
C PHE A 127 -19.68 3.43 -11.75
N ASN A 128 -18.54 3.46 -12.42
CA ASN A 128 -18.16 4.50 -13.38
C ASN A 128 -17.67 3.80 -14.65
N GLN A 129 -17.89 4.38 -15.83
CA GLN A 129 -17.42 3.82 -17.10
C GLN A 129 -15.88 3.76 -17.18
N LYS A 130 -15.18 4.68 -16.50
CA LYS A 130 -13.71 4.62 -16.37
C LYS A 130 -13.24 3.55 -15.39
N ASN A 131 -14.07 3.24 -14.38
CA ASN A 131 -13.81 2.21 -13.36
C ASN A 131 -14.76 1.02 -13.56
N GLN A 132 -14.96 0.62 -14.82
CA GLN A 132 -15.89 -0.44 -15.20
C GLN A 132 -15.31 -1.80 -14.77
N PHE A 133 -15.20 -2.03 -13.46
CA PHE A 133 -14.75 -3.27 -12.84
C PHE A 133 -13.34 -3.71 -13.29
N SER A 134 -12.33 -2.83 -13.18
CA SER A 134 -10.91 -3.15 -13.49
C SER A 134 -10.25 -4.22 -12.60
N LYS A 135 -11.05 -5.01 -11.89
CA LYS A 135 -10.63 -6.15 -11.09
C LYS A 135 -11.73 -7.21 -11.17
N GLU A 136 -11.66 -8.10 -12.16
CA GLU A 136 -12.44 -9.36 -12.12
C GLU A 136 -12.15 -10.12 -10.82
N VAL A 137 -10.96 -9.87 -10.25
CA VAL A 137 -10.44 -10.44 -9.02
C VAL A 137 -10.06 -9.34 -8.04
N ILE A 138 -10.70 -9.35 -6.86
CA ILE A 138 -10.28 -8.57 -5.70
C ILE A 138 -9.27 -9.40 -4.91
N LEU A 139 -8.05 -8.90 -4.76
CA LEU A 139 -7.04 -9.51 -3.89
C LEU A 139 -7.29 -9.09 -2.44
N LYS A 140 -7.49 -10.07 -1.55
CA LYS A 140 -7.67 -9.86 -0.11
C LYS A 140 -6.47 -10.38 0.67
N CYS A 141 -6.18 -9.71 1.78
CA CYS A 141 -5.13 -10.10 2.70
C CYS A 141 -5.46 -11.47 3.33
N PRO A 142 -4.53 -12.44 3.35
CA PRO A 142 -4.79 -13.76 3.93
C PRO A 142 -5.03 -13.72 5.44
N HIS A 143 -4.54 -12.68 6.12
CA HIS A 143 -4.61 -12.54 7.56
C HIS A 143 -5.91 -11.85 8.02
N CYS A 144 -6.22 -10.67 7.45
CA CYS A 144 -7.37 -9.86 7.88
C CYS A 144 -8.51 -9.73 6.86
N LEU A 145 -8.41 -10.39 5.70
CA LEU A 145 -9.40 -10.38 4.61
C LEU A 145 -9.76 -9.00 4.04
N LYS A 146 -9.04 -7.94 4.45
CA LYS A 146 -9.17 -6.60 3.86
C LYS A 146 -8.52 -6.56 2.49
N THR A 147 -9.10 -5.75 1.60
CA THR A 147 -8.61 -5.57 0.22
C THR A 147 -7.17 -5.08 0.20
N LEU A 148 -6.34 -5.71 -0.63
CA LEU A 148 -4.97 -5.31 -0.86
C LEU A 148 -4.91 -4.18 -1.90
N GLU A 149 -4.06 -3.18 -1.61
CA GLU A 149 -3.84 -2.05 -2.50
C GLU A 149 -2.57 -2.24 -3.31
N LYS A 150 -2.64 -1.96 -4.62
CA LYS A 150 -1.46 -1.91 -5.49
C LYS A 150 -0.64 -0.68 -5.10
N VAL A 151 0.58 -0.88 -4.62
CA VAL A 151 1.47 0.20 -4.16
C VAL A 151 2.56 0.49 -5.18
N LYS A 152 3.03 -0.52 -5.92
CA LYS A 152 4.06 -0.37 -6.95
C LYS A 152 3.77 -1.25 -8.15
N GLU A 153 4.17 -0.75 -9.30
CA GLU A 153 4.20 -1.49 -10.57
C GLU A 153 5.66 -1.72 -10.92
N ARG A 154 6.05 -2.96 -11.19
CA ARG A 154 7.37 -3.33 -11.70
C ARG A 154 7.20 -3.92 -13.09
N LYS A 155 8.32 -4.09 -13.80
CA LYS A 155 8.33 -4.65 -15.16
C LYS A 155 7.65 -6.02 -15.24
N ASP A 156 7.91 -6.89 -14.26
CA ASP A 156 7.48 -8.29 -14.29
C ASP A 156 6.36 -8.62 -13.28
N PHE A 157 6.11 -7.75 -12.29
CA PHE A 157 5.09 -8.00 -11.26
C PHE A 157 4.61 -6.72 -10.57
N ASP A 158 3.43 -6.81 -9.97
CA ASP A 158 2.85 -5.76 -9.16
C ASP A 158 3.03 -6.04 -7.67
N VAL A 159 3.27 -4.99 -6.88
CA VAL A 159 3.40 -5.09 -5.42
C VAL A 159 2.11 -4.63 -4.78
N TYR A 160 1.49 -5.54 -4.03
CA TYR A 160 0.28 -5.28 -3.25
C TYR A 160 0.59 -5.24 -1.76
N LYS A 161 -0.09 -4.37 -1.00
CA LYS A 161 0.09 -4.26 0.45
C LYS A 161 -1.25 -4.11 1.17
N CYS A 162 -1.36 -4.76 2.34
CA CYS A 162 -2.44 -4.49 3.28
C CYS A 162 -2.18 -3.16 4.02
N LYS A 163 -3.13 -2.23 3.96
CA LYS A 163 -3.06 -0.94 4.68
C LYS A 163 -3.61 -1.00 6.10
N ASN A 164 -4.09 -2.16 6.54
CA ASN A 164 -4.62 -2.32 7.89
C ASN A 164 -3.48 -2.34 8.91
N ASN A 165 -3.37 -1.29 9.73
CA ASN A 165 -2.36 -1.23 10.78
C ASN A 165 -2.58 -2.27 11.88
N ALA A 166 -3.82 -2.75 12.06
CA ALA A 166 -4.18 -3.82 12.98
C ALA A 166 -4.34 -5.16 12.24
N CYS A 167 -3.44 -5.46 11.29
CA CYS A 167 -3.45 -6.74 10.57
C CYS A 167 -2.82 -7.81 11.47
N THR A 168 -3.55 -8.92 11.64
CA THR A 168 -3.15 -10.11 12.39
C THR A 168 -3.41 -11.33 11.55
#